data_AF-A0A060WHZ0-F1
#
_entry.id   AF-A0A060WHZ0-F1
#
_cell.length_a   1.000
_cell.length_b   1.000
_cell.length_c   1.000
_cell.angle_alpha   90.00
_cell.angle_beta   90.00
_cell.angle_gamma   90.00
#
_symmetry.space_group_name_H-M   'P 1'
#
loop_
_entity.id
_entity.type
_entity.pdbx_description
1 polymer ?
#
loop_
_entity_poly.entity_id
_entity_poly.type
_entity_poly.pdbx_seq_one_letter_code
_entity_poly.pdbx_strand_id
1 'polypeptide(L)'
;MAGRKLSAIPLSRSEVFGELRKELHDDKEFHHSDAHIFIIMGASGDLAKKKIYPTLWWLFRDGLLPEQTHFVGFARSDLTVDSIKTASMPYMKVRLSK
;
A
#
# COMPACT_ATOMS: atom_id res chain seq x y z
N MET A 1 22.49 17.83 29.92
CA MET A 1 23.74 17.65 29.14
C MET A 1 23.58 16.36 28.34
N ALA A 2 23.47 16.28 27.03
CA ALA A 2 23.42 17.24 25.94
C ALA A 2 22.56 16.58 24.84
N GLY A 3 21.56 17.30 24.31
CA GLY A 3 20.78 16.84 23.16
C GLY A 3 21.72 16.71 21.95
N ARG A 4 21.78 15.53 21.35
CA ARG A 4 22.48 15.33 20.08
C ARG A 4 21.74 16.11 19.01
N LYS A 5 22.30 17.26 18.63
CA LYS A 5 21.89 18.05 17.48
C LYS A 5 22.21 17.23 16.22
N LEU A 6 21.21 16.58 15.62
CA LEU A 6 21.33 15.95 14.32
C LEU A 6 21.54 17.08 13.29
N SER A 7 22.76 17.23 12.81
CA SER A 7 23.09 18.13 11.70
C SER A 7 22.40 17.62 10.43
N ALA A 8 21.57 18.45 9.81
CA ALA A 8 20.87 18.16 8.55
C ALA A 8 21.83 18.18 7.35
N ILE A 9 22.69 17.16 7.27
CA ILE A 9 23.51 16.89 6.09
C ILE A 9 22.64 16.00 5.16
N PRO A 10 22.48 16.33 3.87
CA PRO A 10 21.75 15.47 2.94
C PRO A 10 22.48 14.12 2.83
N LEU A 11 21.83 13.05 3.23
CA LEU A 11 22.35 11.70 3.09
C LEU A 11 22.57 11.38 1.61
N SER A 12 23.72 10.79 1.29
CA SER A 12 23.96 10.23 -0.04
C SER A 12 22.95 9.12 -0.33
N ARG A 13 22.70 8.83 -1.62
CA ARG A 13 21.77 7.76 -2.01
C ARG A 13 22.11 6.42 -1.35
N SER A 14 23.40 6.08 -1.25
CA SER A 14 23.87 4.87 -0.57
C SER A 14 23.54 4.84 0.92
N GLU A 15 23.61 5.99 1.60
CA GLU A 15 23.24 6.09 3.01
C GLU A 15 21.73 6.02 3.21
N VAL A 16 20.94 6.64 2.32
CA VAL A 16 19.48 6.50 2.33
C VAL A 16 19.06 5.05 2.11
N PHE A 17 19.65 4.36 1.14
CA PHE A 17 19.40 2.93 0.92
C PHE A 17 19.91 2.06 2.08
N GLY A 18 21.03 2.42 2.70
CA GLY A 18 21.57 1.74 3.86
C GLY A 18 20.65 1.85 5.08
N GLU A 19 20.11 3.04 5.33
CA GLU A 19 19.19 3.28 6.45
C GLU A 19 17.84 2.64 6.19
N LEU A 20 17.27 2.77 4.98
CA LEU A 20 16.06 2.06 4.58
C LEU A 20 16.24 0.54 4.69
N ARG A 21 17.38 0.00 4.25
CA ARG A 21 17.67 -1.43 4.35
C ARG A 21 17.76 -1.88 5.81
N LYS A 22 18.38 -1.07 6.67
CA LYS A 22 18.49 -1.36 8.10
C LYS A 22 17.13 -1.31 8.78
N GLU A 23 16.29 -0.35 8.42
CA GLU A 23 14.91 -0.23 8.92
C GLU A 23 13.99 -1.35 8.40
N LEU A 24 14.22 -1.84 7.18
CA LEU A 24 13.51 -2.97 6.59
C LEU A 24 13.98 -4.35 7.10
N HIS A 25 15.16 -4.43 7.73
CA HIS A 25 15.74 -5.67 8.27
C HIS A 25 15.82 -5.68 9.81
N ASP A 26 15.47 -4.57 10.46
CA ASP A 26 15.26 -4.58 11.91
C ASP A 26 14.03 -5.47 12.13
N ASP A 27 14.19 -6.59 12.82
CA ASP A 27 13.13 -7.53 13.20
C ASP A 27 12.16 -6.86 14.21
N LYS A 28 11.59 -5.70 13.85
CA LYS A 28 10.50 -5.09 14.59
C LYS A 28 9.31 -6.03 14.48
N GLU A 29 8.79 -6.44 15.62
CA GLU A 29 7.54 -7.21 15.64
C GLU A 29 6.47 -6.47 14.84
N PHE A 30 5.72 -7.20 14.05
CA PHE A 30 4.64 -6.67 13.22
C PHE A 30 3.62 -5.94 14.11
N HIS A 31 3.67 -4.61 14.12
CA HIS A 31 2.69 -3.81 14.85
C HIS A 31 1.51 -3.52 13.95
N HIS A 32 0.30 -3.81 14.44
CA HIS A 32 -0.94 -3.55 13.71
C HIS A 32 -1.14 -2.05 13.37
N SER A 33 -0.43 -1.16 14.07
CA SER A 33 -0.40 0.28 13.85
C SER A 33 0.57 0.74 12.77
N ASP A 34 1.43 -0.14 12.23
CA ASP A 34 2.38 0.29 11.20
C ASP A 34 1.66 0.60 9.87
N ALA A 35 2.23 1.51 9.10
CA ALA A 35 1.69 1.85 7.78
C ALA A 35 2.00 0.74 6.78
N HIS A 36 0.95 0.16 6.19
CA HIS A 36 1.07 -0.90 5.19
C HIS A 36 0.72 -0.33 3.82
N ILE A 37 1.65 -0.40 2.86
CA ILE A 37 1.43 0.10 1.50
C ILE A 37 1.43 -1.07 0.53
N PHE A 38 0.28 -1.36 -0.07
CA PHE A 38 0.14 -2.39 -1.10
C PHE A 38 0.20 -1.75 -2.49
N ILE A 39 1.29 -1.99 -3.21
CA ILE A 39 1.53 -1.41 -4.54
C ILE A 39 1.10 -2.42 -5.63
N ILE A 40 0.09 -2.05 -6.42
CA ILE A 40 -0.45 -2.86 -7.51
C ILE A 40 0.20 -2.41 -8.81
N MET A 41 1.27 -3.10 -9.20
CA MET A 41 1.90 -2.90 -10.51
C MET A 41 1.01 -3.51 -11.61
N GLY A 42 0.74 -2.74 -12.66
CA GLY A 42 -0.21 -3.16 -13.69
C GLY A 42 -1.67 -2.99 -13.24
N ALA A 43 -1.95 -1.90 -12.54
CA ALA A 43 -3.28 -1.56 -12.00
C ALA A 43 -4.41 -1.51 -13.03
N SER A 44 -4.12 -1.24 -14.31
CA SER A 44 -5.10 -1.29 -15.40
C SER A 44 -5.37 -2.70 -15.95
N GLY A 45 -4.58 -3.69 -15.52
CA GLY A 45 -4.59 -5.04 -16.07
C GLY A 45 -5.84 -5.84 -15.71
N ASP A 46 -6.13 -6.84 -16.53
CA ASP A 46 -7.32 -7.69 -16.37
C ASP A 46 -7.29 -8.50 -15.06
N LEU A 47 -6.10 -8.94 -14.64
CA LEU A 47 -5.89 -9.61 -13.36
C LEU A 47 -6.16 -8.67 -12.17
N ALA A 48 -5.71 -7.42 -12.26
CA ALA A 48 -5.92 -6.43 -11.22
C ALA A 48 -7.43 -6.19 -11.02
N LYS A 49 -8.14 -5.91 -12.11
CA LYS A 49 -9.59 -5.68 -12.16
C LYS A 49 -10.42 -6.87 -11.65
N LYS A 50 -10.11 -8.08 -12.10
CA LYS A 50 -10.96 -9.27 -11.87
C LYS A 50 -10.62 -10.03 -10.59
N LYS A 51 -9.42 -9.85 -10.03
CA LYS A 51 -8.92 -10.65 -8.89
C LYS A 51 -8.31 -9.80 -7.79
N ILE A 52 -7.37 -8.91 -8.09
CA ILE A 52 -6.62 -8.19 -7.04
C ILE A 52 -7.54 -7.20 -6.31
N TYR A 53 -8.18 -6.25 -7.00
CA TYR A 53 -9.08 -5.29 -6.34
C TYR A 53 -10.26 -5.96 -5.61
N PRO A 54 -10.97 -6.95 -6.19
CA PRO A 54 -12.00 -7.68 -5.46
C PRO A 54 -11.49 -8.37 -4.19
N THR A 55 -10.31 -8.98 -4.22
CA THR A 55 -9.74 -9.68 -3.07
C THR A 55 -9.35 -8.70 -1.97
N LEU A 56 -8.68 -7.60 -2.33
CA LEU A 56 -8.30 -6.54 -1.38
C LEU A 56 -9.53 -5.90 -0.73
N TRP A 57 -10.60 -5.69 -1.50
CA TRP A 57 -11.88 -5.24 -0.97
C TRP A 57 -12.49 -6.24 0.03
N TRP A 58 -12.45 -7.54 -0.25
CA TRP A 58 -12.96 -8.55 0.69
C TRP A 58 -12.14 -8.60 1.98
N LEU A 59 -10.81 -8.53 1.90
CA LEU A 59 -9.94 -8.47 3.07
C LEU A 59 -10.22 -7.21 3.92
N PHE A 60 -10.41 -6.07 3.26
CA PHE A 60 -10.78 -4.82 3.94
C PHE A 60 -12.15 -4.94 4.63
N ARG A 61 -13.16 -5.43 3.92
CA ARG A 61 -14.52 -5.61 4.44
C ARG A 61 -14.55 -6.55 5.66
N ASP A 62 -13.76 -7.61 5.62
CA ASP A 62 -13.74 -8.65 6.67
C ASP A 62 -12.80 -8.30 7.84
N GLY A 63 -12.18 -7.10 7.82
CA GLY A 63 -11.29 -6.64 8.90
C GLY A 63 -9.98 -7.42 8.99
N LEU A 64 -9.54 -8.03 7.89
CA LEU A 64 -8.34 -8.88 7.83
C LEU A 64 -7.08 -8.08 7.42
N LEU A 65 -7.20 -6.77 7.27
CA LEU A 65 -6.09 -5.88 6.97
C LEU A 65 -5.76 -5.03 8.20
N PRO A 66 -4.48 -4.69 8.42
CA PRO A 66 -4.08 -3.69 9.40
C PRO A 66 -4.83 -2.37 9.20
N GLU A 67 -5.09 -1.65 10.29
CA GLU A 67 -5.88 -0.41 10.26
C GLU A 67 -5.28 0.65 9.33
N GLN A 68 -3.95 0.75 9.28
CA GLN A 68 -3.22 1.73 8.46
C GLN A 68 -2.79 1.16 7.10
N THR A 69 -3.72 0.49 6.38
CA THR A 69 -3.46 -0.04 5.03
C THR A 69 -3.82 0.94 3.92
N HIS A 70 -2.89 1.19 3.02
CA HIS A 70 -3.01 2.07 1.87
C HIS A 70 -2.75 1.29 0.57
N PHE A 71 -3.50 1.62 -0.49
CA PHE A 71 -3.37 0.98 -1.80
C PHE A 71 -2.88 1.99 -2.83
N VAL A 72 -1.83 1.63 -3.57
CA VAL A 72 -1.28 2.45 -4.66
C VAL A 72 -1.29 1.65 -5.95
N GLY A 73 -2.10 2.09 -6.91
CA GLY A 73 -2.14 1.50 -8.25
C GLY A 73 -1.17 2.21 -9.20
N PHE A 74 -0.36 1.44 -9.94
CA PHE A 74 0.50 1.99 -10.99
C PHE A 74 0.28 1.29 -12.33
N ALA A 75 0.12 2.06 -13.40
CA ALA A 75 0.03 1.57 -14.76
C ALA A 75 0.53 2.63 -15.76
N ARG A 76 0.78 2.19 -17.01
CA ARG A 76 1.10 3.10 -18.14
C ARG A 76 -0.11 3.90 -18.62
N SER A 77 -1.31 3.36 -18.41
CA SER A 77 -2.57 3.97 -18.81
C SER A 77 -2.93 5.09 -17.84
N ASP A 78 -3.59 6.13 -18.35
CA ASP A 78 -4.20 7.14 -17.48
C ASP A 78 -5.36 6.50 -16.70
N LEU A 79 -5.31 6.61 -15.37
CA LEU A 79 -6.21 5.95 -14.45
C LEU A 79 -6.63 6.90 -13.35
N THR A 80 -7.91 6.83 -12.99
CA THR A 80 -8.46 7.46 -11.79
C THR A 80 -8.94 6.37 -10.85
N VAL A 81 -9.04 6.68 -9.56
CA VAL A 81 -9.60 5.74 -8.58
C VAL A 81 -11.04 5.37 -8.94
N ASP A 82 -11.81 6.33 -9.46
CA ASP A 82 -13.19 6.10 -9.90
C ASP A 82 -13.28 5.16 -11.11
N SER A 83 -12.35 5.26 -12.07
CA SER A 83 -12.33 4.35 -13.22
C SER A 83 -11.99 2.91 -12.79
N ILE A 84 -11.04 2.75 -11.87
CA ILE A 84 -10.70 1.46 -11.27
C ILE A 84 -11.88 0.87 -10.52
N LYS A 85 -12.54 1.68 -9.68
CA LYS A 85 -13.72 1.27 -8.92
C LYS A 85 -14.83 0.79 -9.85
N THR A 86 -15.16 1.58 -10.87
CA THR A 86 -16.20 1.25 -11.85
C THR A 86 -15.87 -0.05 -12.59
N ALA A 87 -14.63 -0.21 -13.04
CA ALA A 87 -14.19 -1.41 -13.77
C ALA A 87 -14.16 -2.67 -12.89
N SER A 88 -13.89 -2.54 -11.60
CA SER A 88 -13.74 -3.66 -10.66
C SER A 88 -15.05 -4.04 -9.96
N MET A 89 -16.01 -3.11 -9.84
CA MET A 89 -17.30 -3.29 -9.17
C MET A 89 -18.06 -4.56 -9.58
N PRO A 90 -18.14 -4.93 -10.88
CA PRO A 90 -18.83 -6.16 -11.29
C PRO A 90 -18.25 -7.44 -10.69
N TYR A 91 -16.97 -7.42 -10.31
CA TYR A 91 -16.24 -8.57 -9.77
C TYR A 91 -16.18 -8.59 -8.24
N MET A 92 -16.52 -7.48 -7.57
CA MET A 92 -16.47 -7.34 -6.11
C MET A 92 -17.61 -8.07 -5.39
N LYS A 93 -18.68 -8.47 -6.10
CA LYS A 93 -19.87 -9.13 -5.51
C LYS A 93 -20.42 -8.37 -4.29
N VAL A 94 -20.47 -7.04 -4.38
CA VAL A 94 -20.97 -6.18 -3.30
C VAL A 94 -22.47 -6.44 -3.14
N ARG A 95 -22.88 -6.94 -1.98
CA ARG A 95 -24.30 -7.07 -1.65
C ARG A 95 -24.76 -5.72 -1.10
N LEU A 96 -25.71 -5.08 -1.77
CA LEU A 96 -26.36 -3.89 -1.23
C LEU A 96 -27.06 -4.31 0.07
N SER A 97 -26.73 -3.66 1.20
CA SER A 97 -27.50 -3.81 2.42
C SER A 97 -28.92 -3.30 2.14
N LYS A 98 -29.91 -4.15 2.38
CA LYS A 98 -31.32 -3.75 2.41
C LYS A 98 -31.58 -2.83 3.59
#